data_AF-A0A1I7WSD6-F1
#
_entry.id   AF-A0A1I7WSD6-F1
#
_cell.length_a   1.000
_cell.length_b   1.000
_cell.length_c   1.000
_cell.angle_alpha   90.00
_cell.angle_beta   90.00
_cell.angle_gamma   90.00
#
_symmetry.space_group_name_H-M   'P 1'
#
loop_
_entity.id
_entity.type
_entity.pdbx_description
1 polymer ?
#
loop_
_entity_poly.entity_id
_entity_poly.type
_entity_poly.pdbx_seq_one_letter_code
_entity_poly.pdbx_strand_id
1 'polypeptide(L)'
;MFFVLFFILCVIFYSLTQNAWSRAICAFCEAVRECETERPKEAAEEDTEDSPRYDHDNTDVSSRAIYVDQAEAIYEIIFQWMYSKDAKTRAEAAECVGELCLMVRSTKVIDDLKKLVTTILGLYKKAYSEQHTITLVLYIYMSFLIVMHKFNICCVSSIFRQLLWPYLFEFLCAERYIPVVGDICKCLCILVFREKEAGKQPDFETGFDNPRVAGRHAVLARLFVCLCNAPLNGLLARRAREAYNLMCCLSAWFHPAISDVLERWSERLEPLMDGEINIFYGKVYLTFMLVTDVCCTSIPSPVGDIPPAVELRGRRIARWHDACLEMLSACMTAVIDGDWRMELAASMGKQLDLYKDMADEKV
;
A
#
# COMPACT_ATOMS: atom_id res chain seq x y z
N MET A 1 -2.50 21.04 -30.28
CA MET A 1 -2.38 20.32 -31.57
C MET A 1 -1.79 18.91 -31.41
N PHE A 2 -0.72 18.71 -30.62
CA PHE A 2 -0.15 17.38 -30.31
C PHE A 2 -1.18 16.41 -29.67
N PHE A 3 -2.00 16.91 -28.74
CA PHE A 3 -3.00 16.11 -28.01
C PHE A 3 -4.18 15.62 -28.88
N VAL A 4 -4.56 16.34 -29.94
CA VAL A 4 -5.66 15.91 -30.83
C VAL A 4 -5.19 14.79 -31.76
N LEU A 5 -3.94 14.85 -32.22
CA LEU A 5 -3.30 13.72 -32.91
C LEU A 5 -3.12 12.51 -31.97
N PHE A 6 -2.74 12.74 -30.71
CA PHE A 6 -2.64 11.71 -29.67
C PHE A 6 -3.99 10.99 -29.43
N PHE A 7 -5.09 11.76 -29.37
CA PHE A 7 -6.44 11.22 -29.20
C PHE A 7 -6.88 10.38 -30.40
N ILE A 8 -6.60 10.85 -31.62
CA ILE A 8 -6.89 10.11 -32.85
C ILE A 8 -6.05 8.83 -32.96
N LEU A 9 -4.78 8.87 -32.55
CA LEU A 9 -3.90 7.70 -32.57
C LEU A 9 -4.32 6.66 -31.52
N CYS A 10 -4.69 7.06 -30.29
CA CYS A 10 -5.12 6.12 -29.24
C CYS A 10 -6.38 5.31 -29.59
N VAL A 11 -7.31 5.89 -30.36
CA VAL A 11 -8.55 5.21 -30.77
C VAL A 11 -8.32 4.18 -31.90
N ILE A 12 -7.24 4.32 -32.69
CA ILE A 12 -7.04 3.56 -33.94
C ILE A 12 -6.17 2.31 -33.75
N PHE A 13 -5.45 2.16 -32.64
CA PHE A 13 -4.31 1.24 -32.53
C PHE A 13 -4.59 -0.11 -31.82
N TYR A 14 -4.06 -1.19 -32.40
CA TYR A 14 -4.15 -2.60 -31.94
C TYR A 14 -3.42 -2.87 -30.60
N SER A 15 -3.61 -4.04 -29.99
CA SER A 15 -3.13 -4.38 -28.62
C SER A 15 -1.64 -4.10 -28.33
N LEU A 16 -0.74 -4.30 -29.31
CA LEU A 16 0.70 -4.09 -29.11
C LEU A 16 1.03 -2.60 -28.80
N THR A 17 0.31 -1.70 -29.46
CA THR A 17 0.44 -0.26 -29.31
C THR A 17 -0.24 0.26 -28.04
N GLN A 18 -1.31 -0.39 -27.56
CA GLN A 18 -2.00 -0.01 -26.31
C GLN A 18 -1.08 -0.12 -25.08
N ASN A 19 -0.23 -1.14 -25.06
CA ASN A 19 0.76 -1.33 -23.98
C ASN A 19 1.78 -0.18 -23.94
N ALA A 20 2.32 0.21 -25.10
CA ALA A 20 3.29 1.29 -25.20
C ALA A 20 2.69 2.64 -24.80
N TRP A 21 1.45 2.91 -25.21
CA TRP A 21 0.74 4.13 -24.83
C TRP A 21 0.47 4.20 -23.33
N SER A 22 0.03 3.09 -22.71
CA SER A 22 -0.24 3.05 -21.27
C SER A 22 1.01 3.46 -20.46
N ARG A 23 2.18 2.91 -20.81
CA ARG A 23 3.45 3.26 -20.15
C ARG A 23 3.88 4.70 -20.38
N ALA A 24 3.73 5.19 -21.61
CA ALA A 24 4.06 6.58 -21.93
C ALA A 24 3.19 7.56 -21.12
N ILE A 25 1.91 7.22 -20.92
CA ILE A 25 1.01 8.02 -20.09
C ILE A 25 1.39 7.94 -18.61
N CYS A 26 1.74 6.76 -18.08
CA CYS A 26 2.25 6.64 -16.71
C CYS A 26 3.46 7.56 -16.48
N ALA A 27 4.47 7.45 -17.35
CA ALA A 27 5.69 8.26 -17.25
C ALA A 27 5.41 9.77 -17.34
N PHE A 28 4.44 10.17 -18.18
CA PHE A 28 3.99 11.56 -18.24
C PHE A 28 3.30 12.00 -16.93
N CYS A 29 2.42 11.17 -16.37
CA CYS A 29 1.73 11.48 -15.10
C CYS A 29 2.72 11.59 -13.94
N GLU A 30 3.71 10.69 -13.89
CA GLU A 30 4.80 10.74 -12.91
C GLU A 30 5.61 12.03 -13.04
N ALA A 31 6.04 12.39 -14.25
CA ALA A 31 6.82 13.60 -14.49
C ALA A 31 6.05 14.88 -14.09
N VAL A 32 4.75 14.97 -14.42
CA VAL A 32 3.94 16.12 -14.01
C VAL A 32 3.85 16.22 -12.49
N ARG A 33 3.66 15.09 -11.79
CA ARG A 33 3.62 15.08 -10.32
C ARG A 33 4.96 15.42 -9.69
N GLU A 34 6.07 14.94 -10.26
CA GLU A 34 7.43 15.22 -9.78
C GLU A 34 7.72 16.73 -9.85
N CYS A 35 7.35 17.37 -10.97
CA CYS A 35 7.45 18.83 -11.13
C CYS A 35 6.63 19.61 -10.08
N GLU A 36 5.50 19.08 -9.59
CA GLU A 36 4.72 19.72 -8.52
C GLU A 36 5.38 19.56 -7.14
N THR A 37 6.02 18.43 -6.88
CA THR A 37 6.66 18.15 -5.59
C THR A 37 8.00 18.87 -5.42
N GLU A 38 8.70 19.16 -6.52
CA GLU A 38 9.99 19.86 -6.51
C GLU A 38 9.86 21.39 -6.49
N ARG A 39 8.65 21.96 -6.66
CA ARG A 39 8.47 23.41 -6.45
C ARG A 39 8.87 23.74 -5.01
N PRO A 40 9.88 24.59 -4.78
CA PRO A 40 10.15 25.12 -3.47
C PRO A 40 8.86 25.75 -2.97
N LYS A 41 8.43 25.42 -1.74
CA LYS A 41 7.48 26.28 -1.03
C LYS A 41 8.20 27.61 -0.88
N GLU A 42 7.94 28.54 -1.79
CA GLU A 42 8.39 29.92 -1.66
C GLU A 42 8.12 30.33 -0.22
N ALA A 43 9.20 30.69 0.47
CA ALA A 43 9.12 31.22 1.81
C ALA A 43 8.04 32.31 1.78
N ALA A 44 7.22 32.36 2.82
CA ALA A 44 6.44 33.56 3.07
C ALA A 44 7.45 34.71 3.19
N GLU A 45 7.66 35.43 2.08
CA GLU A 45 8.50 36.61 2.04
C GLU A 45 7.76 37.66 2.85
N GLU A 46 8.27 37.88 4.07
CA GLU A 46 8.09 39.14 4.77
C GLU A 46 8.56 40.25 3.83
N ASP A 47 7.63 41.13 3.50
CA ASP A 47 7.84 42.38 2.77
C ASP A 47 9.12 43.07 3.25
N THR A 48 10.12 43.16 2.37
CA THR A 48 11.08 44.27 2.45
C THR A 48 11.25 44.84 1.04
N GLU A 49 10.91 46.13 0.95
CA GLU A 49 10.83 46.92 -0.27
C GLU A 49 12.17 47.00 -1.04
N ASP A 50 11.99 47.21 -2.34
CA ASP A 50 12.89 47.92 -3.27
C ASP A 50 13.86 47.08 -4.11
N SER A 51 13.37 46.59 -5.26
CA SER A 51 14.18 46.33 -6.46
C SER A 51 13.31 46.27 -7.74
N PRO A 52 13.87 46.60 -8.93
CA PRO A 52 13.08 46.97 -10.10
C PRO A 52 12.43 45.76 -10.77
N ARG A 53 11.17 45.96 -11.15
CA ARG A 53 10.27 45.05 -11.86
C ARG A 53 10.89 44.59 -13.20
N TYR A 54 11.54 43.42 -13.18
CA TYR A 54 11.72 42.61 -14.39
C TYR A 54 10.43 41.81 -14.59
N ASP A 55 9.71 42.08 -15.67
CA ASP A 55 8.63 41.21 -16.17
C ASP A 55 9.25 39.88 -16.60
N HIS A 56 9.49 38.99 -15.64
CA HIS A 56 9.60 37.58 -15.95
C HIS A 56 8.19 37.10 -16.21
N ASP A 57 7.86 36.94 -17.49
CA ASP A 57 6.71 36.17 -17.97
C ASP A 57 6.84 34.74 -17.42
N ASN A 58 6.43 34.56 -16.16
CA ASN A 58 6.23 33.28 -15.52
C ASN A 58 4.98 32.67 -16.16
N THR A 59 5.15 32.24 -17.41
CA THR A 59 4.26 31.30 -18.07
C THR A 59 4.21 30.09 -17.17
N ASP A 60 3.10 29.94 -16.45
CA ASP A 60 2.84 28.93 -15.42
C ASP A 60 3.26 27.54 -15.92
N VAL A 61 4.49 27.14 -15.58
CA VAL A 61 5.08 25.90 -16.03
C VAL A 61 4.40 24.77 -15.27
N SER A 62 3.54 24.05 -15.99
CA SER A 62 3.12 22.67 -15.75
C SER A 62 2.53 22.38 -14.37
N SER A 63 1.51 23.14 -13.95
CA SER A 63 0.64 22.71 -12.85
C SER A 63 -0.30 21.58 -13.31
N ARG A 64 -0.57 20.58 -12.46
CA ARG A 64 -1.52 19.48 -12.74
C ARG A 64 -2.87 20.00 -13.21
N ALA A 65 -3.28 21.15 -12.68
CA ALA A 65 -4.52 21.84 -13.02
C ALA A 65 -4.70 22.05 -14.54
N ILE A 66 -3.60 22.25 -15.29
CA ILE A 66 -3.62 22.50 -16.73
C ILE A 66 -4.00 21.23 -17.53
N TYR A 67 -3.72 20.05 -16.98
CA TYR A 67 -3.87 18.76 -17.68
C TYR A 67 -5.09 17.95 -17.25
N VAL A 68 -5.91 18.46 -16.33
CA VAL A 68 -7.02 17.71 -15.72
C VAL A 68 -8.03 17.23 -16.77
N ASP A 69 -8.46 18.11 -17.68
CA ASP A 69 -9.45 17.78 -18.70
C ASP A 69 -8.92 16.73 -19.69
N GLN A 70 -7.64 16.84 -20.06
CA GLN A 70 -6.97 15.88 -20.94
C GLN A 70 -6.79 14.53 -20.25
N ALA A 71 -6.42 14.55 -18.96
CA ALA A 71 -6.31 13.34 -18.15
C ALA A 71 -7.67 12.63 -18.02
N GLU A 72 -8.78 13.37 -17.85
CA GLU A 72 -10.13 12.79 -17.80
C GLU A 72 -10.51 12.14 -19.14
N ALA A 73 -10.19 12.79 -20.26
CA ALA A 73 -10.47 12.24 -21.58
C ALA A 73 -9.63 10.98 -21.88
N ILE A 74 -8.37 10.95 -21.45
CA ILE A 74 -7.49 9.78 -21.57
C ILE A 74 -7.98 8.66 -20.65
N TYR A 75 -8.34 8.98 -19.40
CA TYR A 75 -8.87 8.04 -18.41
C TYR A 75 -10.01 7.21 -18.99
N GLU A 76 -11.00 7.84 -19.63
CA GLU A 76 -12.13 7.14 -20.22
C GLU A 76 -11.72 6.12 -21.30
N ILE A 77 -10.72 6.45 -22.11
CA ILE A 77 -10.21 5.55 -23.16
C ILE A 77 -9.47 4.36 -22.54
N ILE A 78 -8.49 4.64 -21.67
CA ILE A 78 -7.66 3.60 -21.06
C ILE A 78 -8.51 2.69 -20.17
N PHE A 79 -9.55 3.22 -19.53
CA PHE A 79 -10.50 2.43 -18.75
C PHE A 79 -11.12 1.29 -19.58
N GLN A 80 -11.41 1.52 -20.86
CA GLN A 80 -11.93 0.47 -21.75
C GLN A 80 -10.89 -0.62 -22.02
N TRP A 81 -9.60 -0.30 -22.02
CA TRP A 81 -8.52 -1.27 -22.26
C TRP A 81 -8.36 -2.27 -21.12
N MET A 82 -8.86 -1.96 -19.91
CA MET A 82 -8.97 -2.93 -18.81
C MET A 82 -9.88 -4.12 -19.15
N TYR A 83 -10.74 -4.00 -20.18
CA TYR A 83 -11.60 -5.10 -20.66
C TYR A 83 -10.98 -5.87 -21.83
N SER A 84 -9.74 -5.58 -22.21
CA SER A 84 -9.05 -6.25 -23.33
C SER A 84 -8.98 -7.77 -23.15
N LYS A 85 -9.01 -8.51 -24.26
CA LYS A 85 -8.79 -9.96 -24.25
C LYS A 85 -7.34 -10.30 -23.89
N ASP A 86 -6.40 -9.42 -24.22
CA ASP A 86 -4.99 -9.61 -23.91
C ASP A 86 -4.68 -9.29 -22.44
N ALA A 87 -4.07 -10.25 -21.75
CA ALA A 87 -3.73 -10.14 -20.33
C ALA A 87 -2.78 -8.99 -20.02
N LYS A 88 -1.76 -8.84 -20.86
CA LYS A 88 -0.76 -7.81 -20.70
C LYS A 88 -1.37 -6.42 -20.87
N THR A 89 -2.19 -6.22 -21.90
CA THR A 89 -2.95 -4.96 -22.08
C THR A 89 -3.84 -4.63 -20.90
N ARG A 90 -4.57 -5.59 -20.33
CA ARG A 90 -5.38 -5.32 -19.12
C ARG A 90 -4.53 -4.83 -17.95
N ALA A 91 -3.36 -5.43 -17.77
CA ALA A 91 -2.44 -5.09 -16.70
C ALA A 91 -1.90 -3.66 -16.85
N GLU A 92 -1.33 -3.36 -18.02
CA GLU A 92 -0.75 -2.04 -18.34
C GLU A 92 -1.81 -0.93 -18.31
N ALA A 93 -3.00 -1.21 -18.83
CA ALA A 93 -4.12 -0.27 -18.79
C ALA A 93 -4.58 0.02 -17.37
N ALA A 94 -4.64 -1.01 -16.51
CA ALA A 94 -5.00 -0.82 -15.12
C ALA A 94 -3.97 0.07 -14.40
N GLU A 95 -2.68 -0.06 -14.68
CA GLU A 95 -1.61 0.76 -14.11
C GLU A 95 -1.75 2.22 -14.51
N CYS A 96 -1.95 2.44 -15.80
CA CYS A 96 -2.19 3.76 -16.34
C CYS A 96 -3.46 4.39 -15.74
N VAL A 97 -4.53 3.63 -15.53
CA VAL A 97 -5.73 4.12 -14.83
C VAL A 97 -5.42 4.52 -13.38
N GLY A 98 -4.59 3.77 -12.67
CA GLY A 98 -4.13 4.11 -11.31
C GLY A 98 -3.40 5.46 -11.28
N GLU A 99 -2.46 5.68 -12.19
CA GLU A 99 -1.74 6.95 -12.34
C GLU A 99 -2.65 8.10 -12.78
N LEU A 100 -3.59 7.86 -13.70
CA LEU A 100 -4.55 8.86 -14.13
C LEU A 100 -5.53 9.26 -13.01
N CYS A 101 -5.87 8.35 -12.10
CA CYS A 101 -6.65 8.71 -10.90
C CYS A 101 -5.93 9.75 -10.04
N LEU A 102 -4.59 9.81 -10.11
CA LEU A 102 -3.77 10.84 -9.48
C LEU A 102 -3.61 12.10 -10.32
N MET A 103 -4.33 12.25 -11.42
CA MET A 103 -4.33 13.44 -12.27
C MET A 103 -5.72 14.06 -12.40
N VAL A 104 -6.76 13.23 -12.58
CA VAL A 104 -8.16 13.67 -12.74
C VAL A 104 -8.77 14.26 -11.47
N ARG A 105 -9.97 14.87 -11.59
CA ARG A 105 -10.72 15.41 -10.45
C ARG A 105 -11.19 14.30 -9.52
N SER A 106 -11.16 14.58 -8.22
CA SER A 106 -11.71 13.68 -7.20
C SER A 106 -13.17 13.33 -7.45
N THR A 107 -13.99 14.29 -7.90
CA THR A 107 -15.41 14.08 -8.24
C THR A 107 -15.58 12.99 -9.29
N LYS A 108 -14.75 13.01 -10.35
CA LYS A 108 -14.81 12.03 -11.42
C LYS A 108 -14.48 10.62 -10.90
N VAL A 109 -13.45 10.48 -10.06
CA VAL A 109 -13.07 9.19 -9.50
C VAL A 109 -14.13 8.64 -8.54
N ILE A 110 -14.80 9.53 -7.79
CA ILE A 110 -15.91 9.16 -6.90
C ILE A 110 -17.08 8.60 -7.70
N ASP A 111 -17.46 9.25 -8.80
CA ASP A 111 -18.58 8.83 -9.64
C ASP A 111 -18.31 7.44 -10.25
N ASP A 112 -17.06 7.17 -10.66
CA ASP A 112 -16.66 5.88 -11.25
C ASP A 112 -16.23 4.83 -10.22
N LEU A 113 -16.22 5.16 -8.92
CA LEU A 113 -15.61 4.33 -7.87
C LEU A 113 -16.13 2.89 -7.86
N LYS A 114 -17.44 2.72 -7.94
CA LYS A 114 -18.07 1.38 -7.96
C LYS A 114 -17.60 0.59 -9.18
N LYS A 115 -17.50 1.23 -10.34
CA LYS A 115 -17.06 0.62 -11.60
C LYS A 115 -15.57 0.28 -11.56
N LEU A 116 -14.75 1.18 -11.02
CA LEU A 116 -13.31 0.97 -10.78
C LEU A 116 -13.07 -0.27 -9.90
N VAL A 117 -13.66 -0.29 -8.70
CA VAL A 117 -13.49 -1.39 -7.74
C VAL A 117 -13.96 -2.72 -8.36
N THR A 118 -15.13 -2.74 -9.00
CA THR A 118 -15.64 -3.97 -9.62
C THR A 118 -14.78 -4.44 -10.80
N THR A 119 -14.24 -3.52 -11.59
CA THR A 119 -13.33 -3.85 -12.70
C THR A 119 -12.03 -4.43 -12.18
N ILE A 120 -11.39 -3.80 -11.19
CA ILE A 120 -10.12 -4.30 -10.65
C ILE A 120 -10.30 -5.64 -9.93
N LEU A 121 -11.38 -5.82 -9.17
CA LEU A 121 -11.72 -7.13 -8.59
C LEU A 121 -11.98 -8.19 -9.67
N GLY A 122 -12.58 -7.82 -10.80
CA GLY A 122 -12.76 -8.70 -11.95
C GLY A 122 -11.45 -9.08 -12.63
N LEU A 123 -10.54 -8.12 -12.79
CA LEU A 123 -9.18 -8.35 -13.27
C LEU A 123 -8.44 -9.32 -12.36
N TYR A 124 -8.55 -9.11 -11.05
CA TYR A 124 -7.99 -9.98 -10.02
C TYR A 124 -8.48 -11.43 -10.17
N LYS A 125 -9.80 -11.64 -10.26
CA LYS A 125 -10.37 -12.99 -10.39
C LYS A 125 -9.88 -13.71 -11.65
N LYS A 126 -9.71 -12.97 -12.76
CA LYS A 126 -9.15 -13.51 -14.01
C LYS A 126 -7.65 -13.77 -13.92
N ALA A 127 -6.92 -12.95 -13.18
CA ALA A 127 -5.49 -13.08 -13.03
C ALA A 127 -5.10 -14.35 -12.27
N TYR A 128 -6.00 -14.99 -11.52
CA TYR A 128 -5.73 -16.25 -10.79
C TYR A 128 -5.07 -17.36 -11.64
N SER A 129 -5.29 -17.37 -12.97
CA SER A 129 -4.67 -18.31 -13.91
C SER A 129 -3.34 -17.86 -14.53
N GLU A 130 -2.87 -16.63 -14.29
CA GLU A 130 -1.75 -16.00 -15.03
C GLU A 130 -0.71 -15.39 -14.06
N GLN A 131 0.29 -16.18 -13.67
CA GLN A 131 1.21 -15.91 -12.55
C GLN A 131 1.94 -14.55 -12.58
N HIS A 132 2.26 -14.01 -13.76
CA HIS A 132 3.00 -12.74 -13.92
C HIS A 132 2.12 -11.47 -13.93
N THR A 133 0.81 -11.59 -14.20
CA THR A 133 -0.13 -10.45 -14.28
C THR A 133 -0.55 -9.95 -12.88
N ILE A 134 -0.38 -10.80 -11.87
CA ILE A 134 -1.04 -10.66 -10.57
C ILE A 134 -0.36 -9.63 -9.68
N THR A 135 0.97 -9.59 -9.66
CA THR A 135 1.74 -8.59 -8.90
C THR A 135 1.46 -7.18 -9.41
N LEU A 136 1.35 -7.01 -10.73
CA LEU A 136 1.03 -5.73 -11.34
C LEU A 136 -0.39 -5.31 -10.97
N VAL A 137 -1.41 -6.16 -11.21
CA VAL A 137 -2.80 -5.85 -10.84
C VAL A 137 -2.94 -5.53 -9.36
N LEU A 138 -2.17 -6.18 -8.48
CA LEU A 138 -2.15 -5.85 -7.07
C LEU A 138 -1.43 -4.52 -6.79
N TYR A 139 -0.26 -4.27 -7.36
CA TYR A 139 0.44 -3.00 -7.22
C TYR A 139 -0.46 -1.83 -7.62
N ILE A 140 -1.10 -1.94 -8.77
CA ILE A 140 -2.07 -0.98 -9.30
C ILE A 140 -3.22 -0.77 -8.33
N TYR A 141 -3.71 -1.86 -7.74
CA TYR A 141 -4.76 -1.83 -6.75
C TYR A 141 -4.34 -1.11 -5.46
N MET A 142 -3.11 -1.34 -5.02
CA MET A 142 -2.54 -0.69 -3.83
C MET A 142 -2.28 0.79 -4.11
N SER A 143 -1.75 1.14 -5.28
CA SER A 143 -1.63 2.52 -5.74
C SER A 143 -2.99 3.19 -5.74
N PHE A 144 -4.02 2.58 -6.34
CA PHE A 144 -5.40 3.09 -6.34
C PHE A 144 -5.95 3.33 -4.93
N LEU A 145 -5.69 2.43 -3.97
CA LEU A 145 -6.07 2.63 -2.57
C LEU A 145 -5.36 3.82 -1.93
N ILE A 146 -4.07 4.00 -2.21
CA ILE A 146 -3.29 5.15 -1.75
C ILE A 146 -3.81 6.45 -2.38
N VAL A 147 -4.23 6.42 -3.65
CA VAL A 147 -4.91 7.55 -4.31
C VAL A 147 -6.20 7.92 -3.59
N MET A 148 -7.07 6.92 -3.36
CA MET A 148 -8.36 7.13 -2.70
C MET A 148 -8.19 7.71 -1.30
N HIS A 149 -7.14 7.29 -0.61
CA HIS A 149 -6.74 7.84 0.67
C HIS A 149 -6.39 9.34 0.58
N LYS A 150 -5.59 9.77 -0.41
CA LYS A 150 -5.20 11.18 -0.61
C LYS A 150 -6.41 12.11 -0.77
N PHE A 151 -7.50 11.61 -1.33
CA PHE A 151 -8.71 12.39 -1.55
C PHE A 151 -9.69 12.44 -0.36
N ASN A 152 -9.38 11.82 0.78
CA ASN A 152 -10.20 11.81 2.00
C ASN A 152 -11.69 11.45 1.74
N ILE A 153 -11.93 10.51 0.83
CA ILE A 153 -13.27 10.25 0.32
C ILE A 153 -14.04 9.34 1.31
N CYS A 154 -14.95 9.91 2.11
CA CYS A 154 -15.84 9.16 3.00
C CYS A 154 -16.70 8.09 2.29
N CYS A 155 -16.98 8.26 0.98
CA CYS A 155 -17.72 7.29 0.17
C CYS A 155 -16.95 5.98 -0.12
N VAL A 156 -15.62 5.99 0.02
CA VAL A 156 -14.74 4.81 -0.11
C VAL A 156 -15.09 3.78 0.96
N SER A 157 -15.37 4.21 2.19
CA SER A 157 -15.70 3.32 3.32
C SER A 157 -16.81 2.33 2.98
N SER A 158 -17.94 2.74 2.39
CA SER A 158 -19.08 1.82 2.21
C SER A 158 -18.88 0.78 1.10
N ILE A 159 -18.37 1.19 -0.07
CA ILE A 159 -18.19 0.28 -1.22
C ILE A 159 -16.99 -0.64 -0.99
N PHE A 160 -15.89 -0.11 -0.42
CA PHE A 160 -14.71 -0.92 -0.12
C PHE A 160 -14.97 -1.90 1.02
N ARG A 161 -15.74 -1.52 2.04
CA ARG A 161 -16.16 -2.43 3.11
C ARG A 161 -16.96 -3.62 2.58
N GLN A 162 -17.89 -3.39 1.65
CA GLN A 162 -18.73 -4.47 1.12
C GLN A 162 -18.02 -5.35 0.08
N LEU A 163 -17.12 -4.78 -0.72
CA LEU A 163 -16.58 -5.47 -1.89
C LEU A 163 -15.12 -5.86 -1.79
N LEU A 164 -14.29 -5.09 -1.09
CA LEU A 164 -12.85 -5.35 -1.04
C LEU A 164 -12.45 -6.03 0.27
N TRP A 165 -12.94 -5.51 1.38
CA TRP A 165 -12.40 -5.79 2.70
C TRP A 165 -12.18 -7.29 2.97
N PRO A 166 -13.13 -8.21 2.72
CA PRO A 166 -12.91 -9.65 2.87
C PRO A 166 -11.85 -10.23 1.93
N TYR A 167 -11.73 -9.72 0.70
CA TYR A 167 -10.75 -10.20 -0.28
C TYR A 167 -9.31 -9.86 0.13
N LEU A 168 -9.06 -8.71 0.76
CA LEU A 168 -7.73 -8.40 1.27
C LEU A 168 -7.25 -9.44 2.30
N PHE A 169 -8.16 -9.99 3.12
CA PHE A 169 -7.84 -11.06 4.06
C PHE A 169 -7.63 -12.41 3.38
N GLU A 170 -8.35 -12.71 2.29
CA GLU A 170 -8.04 -13.85 1.42
C GLU A 170 -6.61 -13.73 0.87
N PHE A 171 -6.20 -12.54 0.42
CA PHE A 171 -4.88 -12.33 -0.20
C PHE A 171 -3.74 -12.38 0.81
N LEU A 172 -3.96 -11.83 2.00
CA LEU A 172 -2.97 -11.77 3.06
C LEU A 172 -2.39 -13.15 3.38
N CYS A 173 -3.22 -14.20 3.32
CA CYS A 173 -2.85 -15.58 3.64
C CYS A 173 -2.55 -16.47 2.42
N ALA A 174 -2.61 -15.95 1.20
CA ALA A 174 -2.33 -16.74 0.00
C ALA A 174 -0.86 -16.61 -0.44
N GLU A 175 -0.20 -17.76 -0.62
CA GLU A 175 1.25 -17.89 -0.92
C GLU A 175 1.70 -17.01 -2.08
N ARG A 176 0.90 -16.97 -3.14
CA ARG A 176 1.19 -16.22 -4.36
C ARG A 176 1.27 -14.70 -4.17
N TYR A 177 0.85 -14.17 -3.02
CA TYR A 177 0.90 -12.75 -2.68
C TYR A 177 1.98 -12.41 -1.65
N ILE A 178 2.82 -13.38 -1.25
CA ILE A 178 3.96 -13.13 -0.35
C ILE A 178 4.80 -11.90 -0.76
N PRO A 179 5.14 -11.68 -2.06
CA PRO A 179 5.99 -10.55 -2.46
C PRO A 179 5.39 -9.16 -2.19
N VAL A 180 4.07 -9.07 -2.08
CA VAL A 180 3.30 -7.81 -1.93
C VAL A 180 2.51 -7.77 -0.62
N VAL A 181 2.79 -8.70 0.30
CA VAL A 181 2.07 -8.83 1.56
C VAL A 181 2.20 -7.58 2.44
N GLY A 182 3.33 -6.89 2.38
CA GLY A 182 3.53 -5.61 3.07
C GLY A 182 2.56 -4.53 2.57
N ASP A 183 2.34 -4.44 1.26
CA ASP A 183 1.40 -3.47 0.67
C ASP A 183 -0.07 -3.82 1.01
N ILE A 184 -0.41 -5.11 1.05
CA ILE A 184 -1.72 -5.58 1.54
C ILE A 184 -1.93 -5.14 3.00
N CYS A 185 -0.93 -5.34 3.86
CA CYS A 185 -0.98 -4.92 5.26
C CYS A 185 -1.21 -3.41 5.37
N LYS A 186 -0.41 -2.61 4.65
CA LYS A 186 -0.54 -1.15 4.60
C LYS A 186 -1.96 -0.71 4.21
N CYS A 187 -2.54 -1.36 3.20
CA CYS A 187 -3.88 -1.04 2.74
C CYS A 187 -4.97 -1.38 3.76
N LEU A 188 -4.86 -2.53 4.42
CA LEU A 188 -5.76 -2.89 5.51
C LEU A 188 -5.65 -1.90 6.68
N CYS A 189 -4.43 -1.46 7.05
CA CYS A 189 -4.23 -0.42 8.07
C CYS A 189 -4.97 0.88 7.71
N ILE A 190 -4.80 1.35 6.47
CA ILE A 190 -5.46 2.57 5.98
C ILE A 190 -6.99 2.43 6.11
N LEU A 191 -7.56 1.30 5.68
CA LEU A 191 -9.01 1.08 5.76
C LEU A 191 -9.50 1.06 7.21
N VAL A 192 -8.82 0.34 8.12
CA VAL A 192 -9.18 0.31 9.55
C VAL A 192 -9.14 1.71 10.15
N PHE A 193 -8.09 2.48 9.84
CA PHE A 193 -7.92 3.81 10.38
C PHE A 193 -9.03 4.76 9.90
N ARG A 194 -9.40 4.71 8.62
CA ARG A 194 -10.50 5.50 8.06
C ARG A 194 -11.84 5.18 8.72
N GLU A 195 -12.10 3.91 9.00
CA GLU A 195 -13.32 3.51 9.71
C GLU A 195 -13.34 4.06 11.13
N LYS A 196 -12.21 3.98 11.85
CA LYS A 196 -12.07 4.56 13.18
C LYS A 196 -12.24 6.10 13.16
N GLU A 197 -11.67 6.81 12.19
CA GLU A 197 -11.88 8.27 12.04
C GLU A 197 -13.33 8.64 11.72
N ALA A 198 -14.06 7.77 11.02
CA ALA A 198 -15.49 7.93 10.78
C ALA A 198 -16.36 7.53 12.00
N GLY A 199 -15.75 7.17 13.13
CA GLY A 199 -16.44 6.70 14.33
C GLY A 199 -17.09 5.32 14.18
N LYS A 200 -16.68 4.55 13.17
CA LYS A 200 -17.21 3.22 12.87
C LYS A 200 -16.23 2.14 13.31
N GLN A 201 -16.77 0.97 13.65
CA GLN A 201 -15.95 -0.22 13.87
C GLN A 201 -15.74 -1.00 12.55
N PRO A 202 -14.59 -1.66 12.37
CA PRO A 202 -14.39 -2.56 11.24
C PRO A 202 -15.40 -3.72 11.32
N ASP A 203 -15.96 -4.11 10.18
CA ASP A 203 -16.94 -5.20 10.06
C ASP A 203 -16.23 -6.49 9.68
N PHE A 204 -16.33 -7.51 10.53
CA PHE A 204 -15.74 -8.83 10.30
C PHE A 204 -16.80 -9.92 10.10
N GLU A 205 -18.05 -9.52 9.83
CA GLU A 205 -19.18 -10.42 9.61
C GLU A 205 -19.52 -10.48 8.12
N THR A 206 -19.72 -9.33 7.46
CA THR A 206 -20.12 -9.28 6.06
C THR A 206 -19.02 -9.80 5.13
N GLY A 207 -19.26 -10.93 4.45
CA GLY A 207 -18.34 -11.51 3.47
C GLY A 207 -17.21 -12.36 4.07
N PHE A 208 -17.14 -12.50 5.39
CA PHE A 208 -16.22 -13.42 6.10
C PHE A 208 -16.79 -14.85 6.25
N ASP A 209 -17.99 -15.07 5.74
CA ASP A 209 -18.62 -16.39 5.60
C ASP A 209 -17.97 -17.24 4.49
N ASN A 210 -17.23 -16.61 3.57
CA ASN A 210 -16.49 -17.31 2.53
C ASN A 210 -15.27 -18.06 3.13
N PRO A 211 -15.15 -19.39 2.93
CA PRO A 211 -14.07 -20.19 3.51
C PRO A 211 -12.66 -19.83 3.02
N ARG A 212 -12.53 -19.05 1.94
CA ARG A 212 -11.24 -18.53 1.45
C ARG A 212 -10.76 -17.32 2.24
N VAL A 213 -11.65 -16.62 2.93
CA VAL A 213 -11.31 -15.44 3.70
C VAL A 213 -10.66 -15.88 5.00
N ALA A 214 -9.49 -15.33 5.29
CA ALA A 214 -8.73 -15.71 6.47
C ALA A 214 -9.44 -15.23 7.76
N GLY A 215 -9.74 -16.18 8.65
CA GLY A 215 -10.24 -15.87 9.98
C GLY A 215 -9.16 -15.25 10.88
N ARG A 216 -9.57 -14.67 12.01
CA ARG A 216 -8.71 -13.94 12.95
C ARG A 216 -7.40 -14.66 13.33
N HIS A 217 -7.46 -15.97 13.58
CA HIS A 217 -6.28 -16.76 13.96
C HIS A 217 -5.32 -16.99 12.79
N ALA A 218 -5.85 -17.22 11.59
CA ALA A 218 -5.04 -17.36 10.38
C ALA A 218 -4.32 -16.04 10.04
N VAL A 219 -5.03 -14.92 10.18
CA VAL A 219 -4.46 -13.58 10.00
C VAL A 219 -3.37 -13.31 11.03
N LEU A 220 -3.62 -13.53 12.31
CA LEU A 220 -2.62 -13.30 13.36
C LEU A 220 -1.36 -14.16 13.14
N ALA A 221 -1.54 -15.46 12.85
CA ALA A 221 -0.44 -16.35 12.52
C ALA A 221 0.37 -15.84 11.32
N ARG A 222 -0.32 -15.39 10.27
CA ARG A 222 0.30 -14.85 9.06
C ARG A 222 1.12 -13.59 9.33
N LEU A 223 0.61 -12.68 10.17
CA LEU A 223 1.31 -11.45 10.54
C LEU A 223 2.58 -11.73 11.32
N PHE A 224 2.59 -12.70 12.25
CA PHE A 224 3.81 -13.14 12.94
C PHE A 224 4.85 -13.68 11.96
N VAL A 225 4.44 -14.48 10.97
CA VAL A 225 5.36 -14.98 9.93
C VAL A 225 5.94 -13.83 9.10
N CYS A 226 5.17 -12.77 8.84
CA CYS A 226 5.67 -11.60 8.10
C CYS A 226 6.77 -10.82 8.86
N LEU A 227 6.88 -11.00 10.19
CA LEU A 227 7.96 -10.44 11.00
C LEU A 227 9.28 -11.21 10.81
N CYS A 228 9.24 -12.45 10.34
CA CYS A 228 10.44 -13.26 10.20
C CYS A 228 11.45 -12.61 9.23
N ASN A 229 12.72 -12.70 9.62
CA ASN A 229 13.90 -12.28 8.86
C ASN A 229 14.04 -10.76 8.70
N ALA A 230 13.23 -9.93 9.35
CA ALA A 230 13.60 -8.53 9.51
C ALA A 230 14.75 -8.39 10.54
N PRO A 231 15.58 -7.33 10.46
CA PRO A 231 15.76 -6.39 9.35
C PRO A 231 16.85 -6.89 8.37
N LEU A 232 16.73 -8.10 7.82
CA LEU A 232 17.73 -8.64 6.88
C LEU A 232 17.83 -7.80 5.62
N ASN A 233 16.78 -7.15 5.12
CA ASN A 233 16.87 -6.17 4.04
C ASN A 233 15.68 -5.20 4.11
N GLY A 234 15.71 -4.12 3.32
CA GLY A 234 14.65 -3.10 3.34
C GLY A 234 13.26 -3.62 2.96
N LEU A 235 13.17 -4.62 2.08
CA LEU A 235 11.89 -5.25 1.72
C LEU A 235 11.30 -6.01 2.92
N LEU A 236 12.11 -6.82 3.61
CA LEU A 236 11.71 -7.57 4.79
C LEU A 236 11.41 -6.67 5.99
N ALA A 237 12.20 -5.60 6.16
CA ALA A 237 11.94 -4.58 7.18
C ALA A 237 10.60 -3.86 6.93
N ARG A 238 10.34 -3.44 5.69
CA ARG A 238 9.05 -2.85 5.29
C ARG A 238 7.89 -3.83 5.50
N ARG A 239 8.05 -5.09 5.08
CA ARG A 239 7.05 -6.15 5.31
C ARG A 239 6.72 -6.32 6.79
N ALA A 240 7.74 -6.44 7.64
CA ALA A 240 7.57 -6.59 9.07
C ALA A 240 6.90 -5.37 9.70
N ARG A 241 7.27 -4.16 9.27
CA ARG A 241 6.66 -2.90 9.72
C ARG A 241 5.17 -2.86 9.46
N GLU A 242 4.78 -3.08 8.21
CA GLU A 242 3.37 -3.02 7.82
C GLU A 242 2.57 -4.15 8.48
N ALA A 243 3.16 -5.35 8.64
CA ALA A 243 2.53 -6.44 9.35
C ALA A 243 2.30 -6.14 10.83
N TYR A 244 3.28 -5.53 11.51
CA TYR A 244 3.16 -5.12 12.90
C TYR A 244 2.10 -4.03 13.08
N ASN A 245 2.10 -3.01 12.21
CA ASN A 245 1.09 -1.96 12.22
C ASN A 245 -0.32 -2.53 12.05
N LEU A 246 -0.49 -3.49 11.14
CA LEU A 246 -1.78 -4.16 10.96
C LEU A 246 -2.17 -4.99 12.18
N MET A 247 -1.20 -5.66 12.81
CA MET A 247 -1.42 -6.42 14.03
C MET A 247 -1.97 -5.54 15.14
N CYS A 248 -1.40 -4.34 15.30
CA CYS A 248 -1.86 -3.34 16.26
C CYS A 248 -3.24 -2.77 15.89
N CYS A 249 -3.51 -2.54 14.59
CA CYS A 249 -4.80 -2.04 14.12
C CYS A 249 -5.96 -3.00 14.41
N LEU A 250 -5.70 -4.30 14.28
CA LEU A 250 -6.66 -5.41 14.42
C LEU A 250 -6.61 -6.11 15.78
N SER A 251 -5.84 -5.59 16.74
CA SER A 251 -5.56 -6.24 18.03
C SER A 251 -6.83 -6.70 18.76
N ALA A 252 -7.83 -5.81 18.87
CA ALA A 252 -9.11 -6.11 19.50
C ALA A 252 -9.94 -7.17 18.76
N TRP A 253 -9.75 -7.33 17.44
CA TRP A 253 -10.40 -8.39 16.66
C TRP A 253 -9.79 -9.77 16.92
N PHE A 254 -8.47 -9.83 17.15
CA PHE A 254 -7.82 -11.07 17.53
C PHE A 254 -8.22 -11.52 18.93
N HIS A 255 -8.07 -10.63 19.91
CA HIS A 255 -8.54 -10.79 21.29
C HIS A 255 -8.32 -9.48 22.07
N PRO A 256 -9.24 -9.04 22.96
CA PRO A 256 -9.07 -7.80 23.74
C PRO A 256 -7.73 -7.69 24.47
N ALA A 257 -7.29 -8.77 25.12
CA ALA A 257 -6.03 -8.84 25.86
C ALA A 257 -4.76 -8.67 24.99
N ILE A 258 -4.85 -8.86 23.67
CA ILE A 258 -3.70 -8.67 22.76
C ILE A 258 -3.40 -7.19 22.58
N SER A 259 -4.42 -6.31 22.65
CA SER A 259 -4.25 -4.86 22.51
C SER A 259 -3.22 -4.33 23.50
N ASP A 260 -3.38 -4.68 24.79
CA ASP A 260 -2.49 -4.24 25.86
C ASP A 260 -1.08 -4.80 25.70
N VAL A 261 -0.95 -6.01 25.16
CA VAL A 261 0.36 -6.61 24.87
C VAL A 261 1.04 -5.79 23.79
N LEU A 262 0.43 -5.64 22.61
CA LEU A 262 1.06 -4.97 21.46
C LEU A 262 1.39 -3.49 21.74
N GLU A 263 0.56 -2.80 22.52
CA GLU A 263 0.86 -1.43 22.95
C GLU A 263 2.15 -1.35 23.78
N ARG A 264 2.39 -2.29 24.69
CA ARG A 264 3.65 -2.33 25.47
C ARG A 264 4.86 -2.72 24.65
N TRP A 265 4.64 -3.46 23.56
CA TRP A 265 5.73 -3.96 22.72
C TRP A 265 6.19 -2.96 21.66
N SER A 266 5.43 -1.89 21.38
CA SER A 266 5.84 -0.89 20.37
C SER A 266 7.16 -0.22 20.73
N GLU A 267 7.32 0.17 22.00
CA GLU A 267 8.55 0.83 22.50
C GLU A 267 9.78 -0.09 22.40
N ARG A 268 9.59 -1.40 22.48
CA ARG A 268 10.66 -2.39 22.44
C ARG A 268 11.08 -2.74 21.01
N LEU A 269 10.14 -2.72 20.07
CA LEU A 269 10.40 -3.08 18.66
C LEU A 269 10.95 -1.91 17.85
N GLU A 270 10.52 -0.69 18.14
CA GLU A 270 10.94 0.55 17.46
C GLU A 270 12.47 0.71 17.27
N PRO A 271 13.31 0.57 18.31
CA PRO A 271 14.76 0.72 18.15
C PRO A 271 15.42 -0.41 17.35
N LEU A 272 14.76 -1.55 17.14
CA LEU A 272 15.35 -2.71 16.46
C LEU A 272 15.31 -2.64 14.93
N MET A 273 14.50 -1.75 14.36
CA MET A 273 14.41 -1.54 12.90
C MET A 273 14.97 -0.18 12.45
N ASP A 274 16.08 0.25 13.06
CA ASP A 274 16.86 1.45 12.68
C ASP A 274 16.02 2.73 12.48
N GLY A 275 15.02 2.97 13.32
CA GLY A 275 14.19 4.19 13.23
C GLY A 275 13.30 4.27 11.99
N GLU A 276 13.22 3.22 11.16
CA GLU A 276 12.22 3.14 10.10
C GLU A 276 10.83 2.79 10.65
N ILE A 277 10.77 2.33 11.89
CA ILE A 277 9.53 2.22 12.64
C ILE A 277 9.17 3.63 13.12
N ASN A 278 8.37 4.34 12.35
CA ASN A 278 7.47 5.32 12.95
C ASN A 278 6.19 4.54 13.33
N ILE A 279 6.16 3.89 14.50
CA ILE A 279 4.89 3.40 15.09
C ILE A 279 4.17 4.63 15.61
N PHE A 280 3.55 5.39 14.71
CA PHE A 280 2.69 6.49 15.10
C PHE A 280 1.24 5.99 15.12
N TYR A 281 0.76 5.68 16.31
CA TYR A 281 -0.68 5.54 16.53
C TYR A 281 -1.35 6.91 16.28
N GLY A 282 -2.10 7.05 15.19
CA GLY A 282 -2.93 8.23 14.94
C GLY A 282 -2.67 9.00 13.63
N LYS A 283 -3.27 10.20 13.52
CA LYS A 283 -3.18 11.12 12.37
C LYS A 283 -1.76 11.38 11.87
N VAL A 284 -0.74 11.26 12.73
CA VAL A 284 0.67 11.58 12.42
C VAL A 284 1.34 10.52 11.52
N TYR A 285 1.03 9.23 11.68
CA TYR A 285 1.52 8.17 10.77
C TYR A 285 1.04 8.40 9.35
N LEU A 286 -0.19 8.88 9.24
CA LEU A 286 -0.84 9.18 7.98
C LEU A 286 -0.19 10.39 7.27
N THR A 287 0.20 11.42 8.02
CA THR A 287 0.93 12.58 7.50
C THR A 287 2.38 12.22 7.11
N PHE A 288 3.05 11.37 7.88
CA PHE A 288 4.43 10.95 7.59
C PHE A 288 4.52 10.01 6.37
N MET A 289 3.53 9.13 6.18
CA MET A 289 3.40 8.25 5.00
C MET A 289 3.32 9.07 3.69
N LEU A 290 2.67 10.25 3.71
CA LEU A 290 2.53 11.12 2.54
C LEU A 290 3.86 11.76 2.09
N VAL A 291 4.85 11.87 2.99
CA VAL A 291 6.12 12.56 2.73
C VAL A 291 7.22 11.59 2.32
N THR A 292 7.17 10.34 2.80
CA THR A 292 8.27 9.37 2.61
C THR A 292 8.14 8.47 1.39
N ASP A 293 6.93 8.22 0.87
CA ASP A 293 6.71 7.31 -0.26
C ASP A 293 7.21 7.85 -1.62
N VAL A 294 7.73 9.08 -1.66
CA VAL A 294 8.26 9.72 -2.89
C VAL A 294 9.77 9.56 -3.05
N CYS A 295 10.53 9.15 -2.01
CA CYS A 295 12.00 9.20 -2.06
C CYS A 295 12.78 7.93 -1.70
N CYS A 296 12.17 6.75 -1.52
CA CYS A 296 12.94 5.57 -1.11
C CYS A 296 13.39 4.69 -2.29
N THR A 297 14.24 5.25 -3.17
CA THR A 297 15.29 4.49 -3.89
C THR A 297 16.71 4.94 -3.51
N SER A 298 16.86 5.96 -2.66
CA SER A 298 18.17 6.44 -2.23
C SER A 298 18.53 5.91 -0.85
N ILE A 299 19.58 5.09 -0.84
CA ILE A 299 20.38 4.75 0.34
C ILE A 299 20.86 6.07 0.95
N PRO A 300 20.62 6.37 2.25
CA PRO A 300 21.25 7.52 2.88
C PRO A 300 22.75 7.26 2.97
N SER A 301 23.55 8.14 2.37
CA SER A 301 25.00 8.19 2.63
C SER A 301 25.22 8.73 4.05
N PRO A 302 25.95 8.03 4.93
CA PRO A 302 26.17 8.53 6.29
C PRO A 302 27.20 9.66 6.25
N VAL A 303 26.72 10.90 6.36
CA VAL A 303 27.57 12.03 6.74
C VAL A 303 27.62 12.07 8.27
N GLY A 304 28.82 11.79 8.79
CA GLY A 304 29.34 12.32 10.04
C GLY A 304 28.52 12.07 11.30
N ASP A 305 28.76 10.93 11.94
CA ASP A 305 29.24 10.86 13.33
C ASP A 305 29.66 9.41 13.62
N ILE A 306 30.73 9.24 14.40
CA ILE A 306 31.41 7.96 14.65
C ILE A 306 30.39 6.92 15.17
N PRO A 307 30.20 5.75 14.52
CA PRO A 307 29.16 4.81 14.95
C PRO A 307 29.56 4.14 16.27
N PRO A 308 28.61 3.95 17.22
CA PRO A 308 28.81 2.96 18.26
C PRO A 308 28.96 1.60 17.57
N ALA A 309 30.04 0.89 17.89
CA ALA A 309 30.43 -0.45 17.40
C ALA A 309 29.51 -1.03 16.32
N VAL A 310 29.97 -1.07 15.05
CA VAL A 310 29.29 -1.71 13.90
C VAL A 310 28.68 -3.03 14.36
N GLU A 311 27.38 -3.01 14.65
CA GLU A 311 26.69 -4.20 15.12
C GLU A 311 26.63 -5.16 13.94
N LEU A 312 27.14 -6.38 14.14
CA LEU A 312 27.04 -7.41 13.13
C LEU A 312 25.55 -7.63 12.83
N ARG A 313 25.15 -7.47 11.56
CA ARG A 313 23.77 -7.65 11.07
C ARG A 313 23.08 -8.88 11.65
N GLY A 314 23.80 -9.99 11.81
CA GLY A 314 23.29 -11.22 12.40
C GLY A 314 22.86 -11.11 13.86
N ARG A 315 23.56 -10.31 14.69
CA ARG A 315 23.16 -10.08 16.09
C ARG A 315 21.86 -9.29 16.18
N ARG A 316 21.67 -8.33 15.27
CA ARG A 316 20.42 -7.55 15.19
C ARG A 316 19.24 -8.42 14.79
N ILE A 317 19.42 -9.27 13.79
CA ILE A 317 18.40 -10.24 13.36
C ILE A 317 18.04 -11.19 14.51
N ALA A 318 19.03 -11.73 15.22
CA ALA A 318 18.78 -12.60 16.38
C ALA A 318 17.95 -11.89 17.47
N ARG A 319 18.30 -10.65 17.83
CA ARG A 319 17.53 -9.85 18.80
C ARG A 319 16.11 -9.58 18.33
N TRP A 320 15.92 -9.32 17.04
CA TRP A 320 14.59 -9.15 16.45
C TRP A 320 13.76 -10.43 16.54
N HIS A 321 14.34 -11.58 16.20
CA HIS A 321 13.68 -12.88 16.32
C HIS A 321 13.31 -13.18 17.77
N ASP A 322 14.24 -12.98 18.72
CA ASP A 322 13.98 -13.15 20.15
C ASP A 322 12.82 -12.25 20.61
N ALA A 323 12.82 -10.97 20.22
CA ALA A 323 11.74 -10.04 20.55
C ALA A 323 10.38 -10.48 19.97
N CYS A 324 10.35 -10.98 18.73
CA CYS A 324 9.12 -11.48 18.11
C CYS A 324 8.58 -12.74 18.82
N LEU A 325 9.46 -13.65 19.23
CA LEU A 325 9.09 -14.87 19.96
C LEU A 325 8.61 -14.56 21.38
N GLU A 326 9.27 -13.64 22.07
CA GLU A 326 8.81 -13.17 23.38
C GLU A 326 7.47 -12.44 23.29
N MET A 327 7.24 -11.63 22.25
CA MET A 327 5.95 -10.99 22.00
C MET A 327 4.86 -12.02 21.74
N LEU A 328 5.12 -13.04 20.91
CA LEU A 328 4.19 -14.14 20.70
C LEU A 328 3.88 -14.86 22.01
N SER A 329 4.89 -15.15 22.82
CA SER A 329 4.74 -15.77 24.14
C SER A 329 3.88 -14.91 25.08
N ALA A 330 4.08 -13.59 25.07
CA ALA A 330 3.28 -12.64 25.84
C ALA A 330 1.81 -12.65 25.38
N CYS A 331 1.54 -12.63 24.07
CA CYS A 331 0.19 -12.76 23.52
C CYS A 331 -0.48 -14.07 23.96
N MET A 332 0.23 -15.20 23.84
CA MET A 332 -0.28 -16.52 24.26
C MET A 332 -0.58 -16.57 25.76
N THR A 333 0.25 -15.92 26.59
CA THR A 333 0.08 -15.90 28.04
C THR A 333 -1.07 -15.00 28.47
N ALA A 334 -1.24 -13.85 27.82
CA ALA A 334 -2.28 -12.86 28.13
C ALA A 334 -3.71 -13.36 27.84
N VAL A 335 -3.88 -14.20 26.81
CA VAL A 335 -5.19 -14.77 26.47
C VAL A 335 -5.45 -16.00 27.33
N ILE A 336 -6.28 -15.89 28.37
CA ILE A 336 -6.65 -16.99 29.28
C ILE A 336 -7.81 -17.81 28.69
N ASP A 337 -7.60 -18.34 27.49
CA ASP A 337 -8.55 -19.18 26.76
C ASP A 337 -7.77 -20.31 26.07
N GLY A 338 -8.03 -21.55 26.47
CA GLY A 338 -7.34 -22.73 25.95
C GLY A 338 -7.71 -23.04 24.51
N ASP A 339 -8.97 -22.86 24.13
CA ASP A 339 -9.46 -23.13 22.77
C ASP A 339 -8.88 -22.12 21.80
N TRP A 340 -8.87 -20.83 22.18
CA TRP A 340 -8.23 -19.77 21.41
C TRP A 340 -6.75 -20.09 21.13
N ARG A 341 -5.99 -20.53 22.14
CA ARG A 341 -4.58 -20.89 22.00
C ARG A 341 -4.39 -22.09 21.06
N MET A 342 -5.25 -23.10 21.14
CA MET A 342 -5.21 -24.27 20.26
C MET A 342 -5.53 -23.90 18.81
N GLU A 343 -6.53 -23.04 18.57
CA GLU A 343 -6.89 -22.57 17.23
C GLU A 343 -5.79 -21.72 16.59
N LEU A 344 -5.14 -20.85 17.38
CA LEU A 344 -3.98 -20.09 16.91
C LEU A 344 -2.82 -21.03 16.58
N ALA A 345 -2.49 -21.98 17.46
CA ALA A 345 -1.42 -22.95 17.19
C ALA A 345 -1.70 -23.78 15.92
N ALA A 346 -2.93 -24.25 15.74
CA ALA A 346 -3.34 -24.94 14.51
C ALA A 346 -3.19 -24.06 13.27
N SER A 347 -3.57 -22.77 13.38
CA SER A 347 -3.40 -21.78 12.31
C SER A 347 -1.93 -21.52 11.97
N MET A 348 -1.05 -21.46 12.98
CA MET A 348 0.39 -21.32 12.79
C MET A 348 1.00 -22.56 12.11
N GLY A 349 0.56 -23.77 12.47
CA GLY A 349 1.00 -25.00 11.80
C GLY A 349 0.73 -24.99 10.30
N LYS A 350 -0.44 -24.48 9.88
CA LYS A 350 -0.80 -24.33 8.46
C LYS A 350 0.09 -23.35 7.70
N GLN A 351 0.72 -22.39 8.38
CA GLN A 351 1.63 -21.45 7.71
C GLN A 351 2.92 -22.12 7.23
N LEU A 352 3.35 -23.23 7.86
CA LEU A 352 4.57 -23.95 7.46
C LEU A 352 4.50 -24.50 6.03
N ASP A 353 3.30 -24.88 5.61
CA ASP A 353 3.06 -25.42 4.27
C ASP A 353 3.26 -24.36 3.17
N LEU A 354 2.95 -23.09 3.45
CA LEU A 354 3.04 -21.97 2.51
C LEU A 354 4.48 -21.59 2.14
N TYR A 355 5.47 -22.12 2.86
CA TYR A 355 6.88 -21.79 2.66
C TYR A 355 7.72 -23.00 2.25
N LYS A 356 7.09 -24.16 1.97
CA LYS A 356 7.83 -25.39 1.65
C LYS A 356 8.79 -25.22 0.48
N ASP A 357 8.43 -24.43 -0.52
CA ASP A 357 9.20 -24.26 -1.76
C ASP A 357 10.03 -22.94 -1.80
N MET A 358 9.96 -22.12 -0.75
CA MET A 358 10.66 -20.83 -0.66
C MET A 358 11.97 -20.98 0.13
N ALA A 359 12.95 -21.68 -0.45
CA ALA A 359 14.23 -21.97 0.21
C ALA A 359 15.01 -20.70 0.61
N ASP A 360 14.90 -19.63 -0.17
CA ASP A 360 15.62 -18.36 0.06
C ASP A 360 15.09 -17.56 1.27
N GLU A 361 13.88 -17.88 1.76
CA GLU A 361 13.33 -17.31 3.01
C GLU A 361 13.55 -18.24 4.23
N LYS A 362 14.09 -19.44 4.02
CA LYS A 362 14.46 -20.40 5.08
C LYS A 362 15.97 -20.34 5.36
N VAL A 363 16.44 -19.32 6.07
CA VAL A 363 17.81 -19.32 6.63
C VAL A 363 17.77 -18.87 8.07
#